data_AF-A0A7W3QNV6-F1
#
_entry.id   AF-A0A7W3QNV6-F1
#
_cell.length_a   1.000
_cell.length_b   1.000
_cell.length_c   1.000
_cell.angle_alpha   90.00
_cell.angle_beta   90.00
_cell.angle_gamma   90.00
#
_symmetry.space_group_name_H-M   'P 1'
#
loop_
_entity.id
_entity.type
_entity.pdbx_description
1 polymer ?
#
loop_
_entity_poly.entity_id
_entity_poly.type
_entity_poly.pdbx_seq_one_letter_code
_entity_poly.pdbx_strand_id
1 'polypeptide(L)'
;MAYALLALILVGVWLFCLFDVLTTDEADIRLLPKFGWFLAVLLFSLPAAVLWLVLGRPRRPEPATQEGPPPGAPKGPDDDPDFLRDLDRRIHGED
;
A
#
# COMPACT_ATOMS: atom_id res chain seq x y z
N MET A 1 13.33 -5.05 39.48
CA MET A 1 12.79 -5.93 38.41
C MET A 1 11.81 -5.19 37.51
N ALA A 2 10.71 -4.63 38.03
CA ALA A 2 9.70 -3.92 37.23
C ALA A 2 10.25 -2.76 36.37
N TYR A 3 11.16 -1.95 36.92
CA TYR A 3 11.80 -0.86 36.16
C TYR A 3 12.67 -1.34 34.99
N ALA A 4 13.32 -2.50 35.13
CA ALA A 4 14.13 -3.08 34.05
C ALA A 4 13.24 -3.57 32.90
N LEU A 5 12.10 -4.21 33.22
CA LEU A 5 11.08 -4.57 32.25
C LEU A 5 10.53 -3.33 31.53
N LEU A 6 10.20 -2.28 32.28
CA LEU A 6 9.67 -1.04 31.72
C LEU A 6 10.68 -0.34 30.79
N ALA A 7 11.95 -0.30 31.18
CA ALA A 7 13.02 0.24 30.35
C ALA A 7 13.20 -0.56 29.06
N LEU A 8 13.15 -1.90 29.14
CA LEU A 8 13.31 -2.77 27.98
C LEU A 8 12.15 -2.61 26.99
N ILE A 9 10.92 -2.45 27.49
CA ILE A 9 9.76 -2.12 26.65
C ILE A 9 9.93 -0.76 25.97
N LEU A 10 10.34 0.27 26.72
CA LEU A 10 10.53 1.61 26.17
C LEU A 10 11.58 1.62 25.04
N VAL A 11 12.71 0.96 25.29
CA VAL A 11 13.80 0.82 24.30
C VAL A 11 13.34 -0.01 23.11
N GLY A 12 12.61 -1.10 23.33
CA GLY A 12 12.07 -1.94 22.25
C GLY A 12 11.11 -1.17 21.35
N VAL A 13 10.19 -0.40 21.93
CA VAL A 13 9.26 0.47 21.18
C VAL A 13 10.01 1.55 20.41
N TRP A 14 11.04 2.15 21.02
CA TRP A 14 11.86 3.16 20.35
C TRP A 14 12.63 2.59 19.15
N LEU A 15 13.28 1.43 19.33
CA LEU A 15 13.97 0.74 18.24
C LEU A 15 13.01 0.31 17.14
N PHE A 16 11.83 -0.20 17.49
CA PHE A 16 10.79 -0.54 16.51
C PHE A 16 10.42 0.66 15.65
N CYS A 17 10.21 1.84 16.25
CA CYS A 17 9.89 3.06 15.49
C CYS A 17 11.07 3.51 14.62
N LEU A 18 12.31 3.33 15.09
CA LEU A 18 13.51 3.63 14.31
C LEU A 18 13.62 2.74 13.07
N PHE A 19 13.37 1.43 13.24
CA PHE A 19 13.35 0.48 12.12
C PHE A 19 12.21 0.79 11.16
N ASP A 20 11.01 1.10 11.65
CA ASP A 20 9.83 1.44 10.84
C ASP A 20 10.12 2.59 9.86
N VAL A 21 10.77 3.67 10.34
CA VAL A 21 11.23 4.78 9.49
C VAL A 21 12.27 4.33 8.47
N LEU A 22 13.19 3.44 8.85
CA LEU A 22 14.24 2.94 7.96
C LEU A 22 13.69 2.06 6.83
N THR A 23 12.73 1.18 7.13
CA THR A 23 12.09 0.28 6.16
C THR A 23 11.04 0.96 5.28
N THR A 24 10.57 2.14 5.66
CA THR A 24 9.62 2.91 4.82
C THR A 24 10.33 3.44 3.57
N ASP A 25 9.71 3.25 2.41
CA ASP A 25 10.19 3.70 1.10
C ASP A 25 10.18 5.23 1.03
N GLU A 26 11.24 5.83 0.47
CA GLU A 26 11.41 7.28 0.42
C GLU A 26 10.38 7.97 -0.49
N ALA A 27 9.87 7.24 -1.50
CA ALA A 27 8.78 7.72 -2.37
C ALA A 27 7.45 7.93 -1.64
N ASP A 28 7.30 7.31 -0.47
CA ASP A 28 6.07 7.21 0.31
C ASP A 28 6.07 8.13 1.54
N ILE A 29 7.19 8.82 1.81
CA ILE A 29 7.38 9.71 2.97
C ILE A 29 6.88 11.12 2.65
N ARG A 30 6.04 11.66 3.54
CA ARG A 30 5.49 13.02 3.43
C ARG A 30 6.17 14.02 4.38
N LEU A 31 6.08 15.30 4.02
CA LEU A 31 6.54 16.51 4.76
C LEU A 31 8.05 16.69 4.95
N LEU A 32 8.79 15.67 5.38
CA LEU A 32 10.25 15.73 5.56
C LEU A 32 10.94 14.63 4.77
N PRO A 33 12.16 14.86 4.25
CA PRO A 33 12.99 13.80 3.67
C PRO A 33 13.24 12.70 4.71
N LYS A 34 13.53 11.48 4.26
CA LYS A 34 13.76 10.31 5.12
C LYS A 34 14.70 10.61 6.30
N PHE A 35 15.76 11.37 6.01
CA PHE A 35 16.75 11.77 7.01
C PHE A 35 16.18 12.71 8.09
N GLY A 36 15.26 13.60 7.73
CA GLY A 36 14.60 14.51 8.68
C GLY A 36 13.71 13.77 9.68
N TRP A 37 12.95 12.78 9.20
CA TRP A 37 12.13 11.93 10.06
C TRP A 37 12.96 11.01 10.96
N PHE A 38 14.04 10.44 10.41
CA PHE A 38 15.01 9.68 11.21
C PHE A 38 15.58 10.51 12.35
N LEU A 39 16.04 11.74 12.06
CA LEU A 39 16.60 12.63 13.06
C LEU A 39 15.58 13.06 14.11
N ALA A 40 14.32 13.28 13.71
CA ALA A 40 13.22 13.59 14.63
C ALA A 40 12.97 12.44 15.60
N VAL A 41 12.86 11.19 15.12
CA VAL A 41 12.65 10.00 15.96
C VAL A 41 13.86 9.70 16.86
N LEU A 42 15.08 9.98 16.37
CA LEU A 42 16.30 9.86 17.15
C LEU A 42 16.36 10.88 18.30
N LEU A 43 16.06 12.16 18.02
CA LEU A 43 16.19 13.26 18.99
C LEU A 43 15.02 13.35 19.98
N PHE A 44 13.80 13.10 19.51
CA PHE A 44 12.59 13.33 20.29
C PHE A 44 11.92 12.02 20.74
N SER A 45 12.40 10.85 20.30
CA SER A 45 11.92 9.54 20.75
C SER A 45 10.38 9.39 20.61
N LEU A 46 9.65 9.26 21.72
CA LEU A 46 8.21 8.98 21.75
C LEU A 46 7.33 10.02 21.02
N PRO A 47 7.42 11.34 21.29
CA PRO A 47 6.62 12.33 20.57
C PRO A 47 6.88 12.35 19.06
N ALA A 48 8.11 12.08 18.62
CA ALA A 48 8.41 11.97 17.19
C ALA A 48 7.87 10.69 16.55
N ALA A 49 7.84 9.57 17.29
CA ALA A 49 7.19 8.35 16.82
C ALA A 49 5.69 8.55 16.63
N VAL A 50 5.02 9.25 17.54
CA VAL A 50 3.59 9.62 17.37
C VAL A 50 3.41 10.52 16.15
N LEU A 51 4.26 11.53 15.98
CA LEU A 51 4.18 12.43 14.84
C LEU A 51 4.41 11.69 13.51
N TRP A 52 5.33 10.73 13.49
CA TRP A 52 5.59 9.85 12.34
C TRP A 52 4.35 9.02 11.98
N LEU A 53 3.71 8.41 12.97
CA LEU A 53 2.52 7.59 12.75
C LEU A 53 1.33 8.38 12.19
N VAL A 54 1.22 9.68 12.51
CA VAL A 54 0.10 10.53 12.06
C VAL A 54 0.42 11.26 10.75
N LEU A 55 1.63 11.80 10.58
CA LEU A 55 2.00 12.68 9.46
C LEU A 55 2.95 12.04 8.45
N GLY A 56 3.79 11.09 8.88
CA GLY A 56 4.83 10.47 8.06
C GLY A 56 4.39 9.19 7.35
N ARG A 57 3.35 8.51 7.84
CA ARG A 57 2.92 7.21 7.31
C ARG A 57 2.32 7.35 5.90
N PRO A 58 2.74 6.51 4.92
CA PRO A 58 2.12 6.47 3.61
C PRO A 58 0.64 6.13 3.73
N ARG A 59 -0.21 6.97 3.15
CA ARG A 59 -1.54 6.50 2.79
C ARG A 59 -1.32 5.51 1.66
N ARG A 60 -1.41 4.22 1.97
CA ARG A 60 -1.70 3.20 0.97
C ARG A 60 -2.81 3.82 0.10
N PRO A 61 -2.65 3.89 -1.23
CA PRO A 61 -3.74 4.36 -2.06
C PRO A 61 -4.96 3.57 -1.60
N GLU A 62 -5.96 4.26 -1.04
CA GLU A 62 -7.27 3.64 -0.94
C GLU A 62 -7.50 3.06 -2.32
N PRO A 63 -7.85 1.77 -2.46
CA PRO A 63 -8.31 1.30 -3.75
C PRO A 63 -9.44 2.27 -4.07
N ALA A 64 -9.18 3.17 -5.01
CA ALA A 64 -10.18 4.11 -5.45
C ALA A 64 -11.35 3.19 -5.76
N THR A 65 -12.46 3.36 -5.06
CA THR A 65 -13.71 2.80 -5.51
C THR A 65 -13.90 3.44 -6.87
N GLN A 66 -13.35 2.80 -7.89
CA GLN A 66 -13.55 3.16 -9.28
C GLN A 66 -15.03 2.83 -9.47
N GLU A 67 -15.88 3.81 -9.21
CA GLU A 67 -17.29 3.84 -9.64
C GLU A 67 -17.38 4.03 -11.16
N GLY A 68 -16.34 3.62 -11.91
CA GLY A 68 -16.32 3.55 -13.35
C GLY A 68 -16.49 2.09 -13.78
N PRO A 69 -17.19 1.81 -14.90
CA PRO A 69 -17.22 0.47 -15.47
C PRO A 69 -15.78 -0.05 -15.58
N PRO A 70 -15.47 -1.27 -15.10
CA PRO A 70 -14.12 -1.82 -15.23
C PRO A 70 -13.69 -1.72 -16.70
N PRO A 71 -12.43 -1.32 -17.00
CA PRO A 71 -11.93 -1.36 -18.37
C PRO A 71 -12.25 -2.74 -18.93
N GLY A 72 -13.02 -2.75 -20.03
CA GLY A 72 -13.78 -3.92 -20.49
C GLY A 72 -12.98 -5.19 -20.31
N ALA A 73 -13.47 -6.09 -19.45
CA ALA A 73 -12.82 -7.36 -19.21
C ALA A 73 -12.51 -8.00 -20.57
N PRO A 74 -11.30 -8.55 -20.78
CA PRO A 74 -10.95 -9.19 -22.04
C PRO A 74 -12.04 -10.20 -22.36
N LYS A 75 -12.83 -9.87 -23.38
CA LYS A 75 -14.03 -10.60 -23.73
C LYS A 75 -13.58 -11.87 -24.43
N GLY A 76 -13.94 -13.02 -23.86
CA GLY A 76 -13.60 -14.30 -24.45
C GLY A 76 -14.27 -14.44 -25.82
N PRO A 77 -13.75 -15.28 -26.72
CA PRO A 77 -14.43 -15.58 -27.99
C PRO A 77 -15.88 -16.03 -27.77
N ASP A 78 -16.15 -16.77 -26.69
CA ASP A 78 -17.48 -17.26 -26.32
C ASP A 78 -18.47 -16.15 -25.89
N ASP A 79 -17.98 -14.98 -25.48
CA ASP A 79 -18.82 -13.86 -25.06
C ASP A 79 -19.15 -12.91 -26.23
N ASP A 80 -18.44 -13.01 -27.36
CA ASP A 80 -18.59 -12.14 -28.53
C ASP A 80 -19.72 -12.63 -29.46
N PRO A 81 -20.83 -11.89 -29.62
CA PRO A 81 -21.95 -12.32 -30.45
C PRO A 81 -21.58 -12.50 -31.93
N ASP A 82 -20.59 -11.76 -32.44
CA ASP A 82 -20.19 -11.88 -33.84
C ASP A 82 -19.32 -13.14 -34.06
N PHE A 83 -18.50 -13.52 -33.08
CA PHE A 83 -17.76 -14.79 -33.09
C PHE A 83 -18.71 -16.00 -33.06
N LEU A 84 -19.73 -15.96 -32.20
CA LEU A 84 -20.72 -17.04 -32.11
C LEU A 84 -21.52 -17.19 -33.42
N ARG A 85 -21.86 -16.09 -34.10
CA ARG A 85 -22.55 -16.11 -35.40
C ARG A 85 -21.70 -16.74 -36.51
N ASP A 86 -20.41 -16.42 -36.55
CA ASP A 86 -19.51 -17.03 -37.54
C ASP A 86 -19.28 -18.51 -37.25
N LEU A 87 -19.22 -18.93 -35.98
CA LEU A 87 -19.17 -20.35 -35.61
C LEU A 87 -20.45 -21.07 -36.03
N ASP A 88 -21.61 -20.46 -35.79
CA ASP A 88 -22.92 -21.00 -36.18
C ASP A 88 -23.02 -21.20 -37.70
N ARG A 89 -22.59 -20.22 -38.50
CA ARG A 89 -22.56 -20.32 -39.97
C ARG A 89 -21.69 -21.49 -40.46
N ARG A 90 -20.50 -21.65 -39.87
CA ARG A 90 -19.57 -22.74 -40.21
C ARG A 90 -20.11 -24.12 -39.84
N ILE A 91 -20.81 -24.23 -38.71
CA ILE A 91 -21.42 -25.49 -38.25
C ILE A 91 -22.59 -25.89 -39.16
N HIS A 92 -23.40 -24.91 -39.59
CA HIS A 92 -24.54 -25.15 -40.48
C HIS A 92 -24.15 -25.31 -41.96
N GLY A 93 -22.88 -25.10 -42.30
CA GLY A 93 -22.35 -25.34 -43.65
C GLY A 93 -22.85 -24.34 -44.69
N GLU A 94 -23.12 -23.11 -44.29
CA GLU A 94 -23.62 -22.03 -45.17
C GLU A 94 -22.48 -21.25 -45.86
N ASP A 95 -21.36 -21.92 -46.17
CA ASP A 95 -20.19 -21.35 -46.86
C ASP A 95 -20.03 -21.93 -48.28
#